data_AF-A0A960FCR3-F1
#
_entry.id   AF-A0A960FCR3-F1
#
_cell.length_a   1.000
_cell.length_b   1.000
_cell.length_c   1.000
_cell.angle_alpha   90.00
_cell.angle_beta   90.00
_cell.angle_gamma   90.00
#
_symmetry.space_group_name_H-M   'P 1'
#
loop_
_entity.id
_entity.type
_entity.pdbx_description
1 polymer ?
#
loop_
_entity_poly.entity_id
_entity_poly.type
_entity_poly.pdbx_seq_one_letter_code
_entity_poly.pdbx_strand_id
1 'polypeptide(L)'
;MRRLLRSRAGLTGVAAAAGTVVGVVAVVVIARSVDGGALADAWRSARSDHVGVLACAAALLAAFTARAVAWKRILPAISVGQSLAAIHLAMGANHVLPVRLGEPLRVVSVVRRSGVSVPAATASALTLRAADVLTLVGIGVVLAPGAFVGLLGAWGWA
;
A
#
# COMPACT_ATOMS: atom_id res chain seq x y z
N MET A 1 2.07 -36.61 7.34
CA MET A 1 1.48 -35.30 7.73
C MET A 1 2.32 -34.50 8.74
N ARG A 2 2.77 -35.06 9.88
CA ARG A 2 3.53 -34.31 10.92
C ARG A 2 4.90 -33.71 10.48
N ARG A 3 5.61 -34.31 9.51
CA ARG A 3 6.87 -33.75 8.97
C ARG A 3 6.67 -32.47 8.14
N LEU A 4 5.58 -32.37 7.37
CA LEU A 4 5.26 -31.19 6.54
C LEU A 4 4.86 -29.98 7.40
N LEU A 5 4.24 -30.21 8.56
CA LEU A 5 3.90 -29.15 9.51
C LEU A 5 5.14 -28.60 10.23
N ARG A 6 6.12 -29.45 10.56
CA ARG A 6 7.41 -29.01 11.14
C ARG A 6 8.28 -28.22 10.17
N SER A 7 8.30 -28.59 8.88
CA SER A 7 9.09 -27.82 7.90
C SER A 7 8.49 -26.45 7.63
N ARG A 8 7.16 -26.32 7.57
CA ARG A 8 6.48 -25.03 7.48
C ARG A 8 6.70 -24.16 8.71
N ALA A 9 6.68 -24.72 9.92
CA ALA A 9 6.95 -24.00 11.16
C ALA A 9 8.40 -23.48 11.23
N GLY A 10 9.37 -24.26 10.75
CA GLY A 10 10.78 -23.83 10.66
C GLY A 10 10.98 -22.69 9.66
N LEU A 11 10.37 -22.79 8.47
CA LEU A 11 10.41 -21.74 7.46
C LEU A 11 9.76 -20.43 7.93
N THR A 12 8.63 -20.51 8.66
CA THR A 12 8.01 -19.32 9.26
C THR A 12 8.85 -18.70 10.37
N GLY A 13 9.55 -19.52 11.16
CA GLY A 13 10.45 -19.03 12.21
C GLY A 13 11.68 -18.30 11.64
N VAL A 14 12.28 -18.86 10.58
CA VAL A 14 13.41 -18.23 9.88
C VAL A 14 12.98 -16.93 9.19
N ALA A 15 11.82 -16.93 8.51
CA ALA A 15 11.30 -15.73 7.87
C ALA A 15 10.96 -14.63 8.89
N ALA A 16 10.38 -14.99 10.04
CA ALA A 16 10.12 -14.04 11.13
C ALA A 16 11.41 -13.47 11.71
N ALA A 17 12.40 -14.32 12.02
CA ALA A 17 13.69 -13.88 12.54
C ALA A 17 14.43 -12.96 11.55
N ALA A 18 14.47 -13.33 10.27
CA ALA A 18 15.05 -12.50 9.22
C ALA A 18 14.31 -11.14 9.11
N GLY A 19 12.98 -11.16 9.13
CA GLY A 19 12.17 -9.94 9.12
C GLY A 19 12.44 -9.04 10.33
N THR A 20 12.59 -9.60 11.52
CA THR A 20 12.95 -8.86 12.73
C THR A 20 14.35 -8.25 12.62
N VAL A 21 15.34 -9.02 12.17
CA VAL A 21 16.71 -8.51 11.98
C VAL A 21 16.73 -7.36 10.98
N VAL A 22 16.09 -7.53 9.82
CA VAL A 22 15.96 -6.47 8.81
C VAL A 22 15.25 -5.24 9.38
N GLY A 23 14.17 -5.43 10.13
CA GLY A 23 13.44 -4.35 10.79
C GLY A 23 14.30 -3.57 11.78
N VAL A 24 15.04 -4.27 12.65
CA VAL A 24 15.95 -3.64 13.63
C VAL A 24 17.06 -2.88 12.91
N VAL A 25 17.69 -3.49 11.90
CA VAL A 25 18.72 -2.82 11.10
C VAL A 25 18.17 -1.56 10.43
N ALA A 26 16.99 -1.63 9.82
CA ALA A 26 16.34 -0.48 9.19
C ALA A 26 16.08 0.64 10.20
N VAL A 27 15.56 0.31 11.40
CA VAL A 27 15.36 1.30 12.48
C VAL A 27 16.67 1.94 12.90
N VAL A 28 17.74 1.16 13.10
CA VAL A 28 19.06 1.69 13.49
C VAL A 28 19.64 2.60 12.41
N VAL A 29 19.53 2.20 11.14
CA VAL A 29 19.98 3.03 10.01
C VAL A 29 19.19 4.33 9.98
N ILE A 30 17.86 4.27 9.96
CA ILE A 30 17.00 5.46 9.91
C ILE A 30 17.29 6.38 11.10
N ALA A 31 17.35 5.85 12.32
CA ALA A 31 17.59 6.65 13.53
C ALA A 31 18.96 7.36 13.51
N ARG A 32 19.96 6.78 12.84
CA ARG A 32 21.28 7.40 12.67
C ARG A 32 21.37 8.34 11.47
N SER A 33 20.50 8.17 10.48
CA SER A 33 20.47 9.00 9.26
C SER A 33 19.59 10.24 9.38
N VAL A 34 18.63 10.24 10.32
CA VAL A 34 17.68 11.35 10.50
C VAL A 34 18.33 12.49 11.28
N ASP A 35 18.29 13.68 10.69
CA ASP A 35 18.59 14.93 11.39
C ASP A 35 17.38 15.34 12.25
N GLY A 36 17.55 15.25 13.57
CA GLY A 36 16.49 15.60 14.53
C GLY A 36 16.14 17.10 14.53
N GLY A 37 17.07 17.98 14.19
CA GLY A 37 16.84 19.41 14.06
C GLY A 37 15.95 19.72 12.86
N ALA A 38 16.30 19.17 11.70
CA ALA A 38 15.50 19.28 10.48
C ALA A 38 14.09 18.70 10.67
N LEU A 39 13.96 17.58 11.39
CA LEU A 39 12.66 17.01 11.74
C LEU A 39 11.83 17.95 12.64
N ALA A 40 12.45 18.58 13.64
CA ALA A 40 11.78 19.53 14.53
C ALA A 40 11.36 20.81 13.81
N ASP A 41 12.17 21.29 12.85
CA ASP A 41 11.82 22.42 11.98
C ASP A 41 10.63 22.07 11.07
N ALA A 42 10.67 20.90 10.42
CA ALA A 42 9.57 20.41 9.59
C ALA A 42 8.27 20.27 10.39
N TRP A 43 8.33 19.74 11.61
CA TRP A 43 7.19 19.64 12.50
C TRP A 43 6.61 21.01 12.88
N ARG A 44 7.46 21.97 13.24
CA ARG A 44 7.02 23.33 13.56
C ARG A 44 6.39 24.01 12.34
N SER A 45 7.00 23.89 11.18
CA SER A 45 6.49 24.42 9.92
C SER A 45 5.11 23.86 9.57
N ALA A 46 4.95 22.54 9.63
CA ALA A 46 3.65 21.88 9.42
C ALA A 46 2.60 22.32 10.45
N ARG A 47 3.00 22.55 11.71
CA ARG A 47 2.07 23.00 12.74
C ARG A 47 1.60 24.45 12.56
N SER A 48 2.45 25.32 12.00
CA SER A 48 2.10 26.71 11.70
C SER A 48 1.36 26.87 10.37
N ASP A 49 1.57 25.99 9.40
CA ASP A 49 0.94 26.06 8.08
C ASP A 49 -0.35 25.24 8.02
N HIS A 50 -1.41 25.80 8.59
CA HIS A 50 -2.73 25.17 8.59
C HIS A 50 -3.29 24.96 7.17
N VAL A 51 -3.00 25.88 6.24
CA VAL A 51 -3.51 25.81 4.87
C VAL A 51 -2.83 24.69 4.11
N GLY A 52 -1.50 24.58 4.19
CA GLY A 52 -0.75 23.48 3.59
C GLY A 52 -1.19 22.12 4.13
N VAL A 53 -1.35 21.98 5.44
CA VAL A 53 -1.84 20.73 6.05
C VAL A 53 -3.25 20.38 5.59
N LEU A 54 -4.17 21.35 5.54
CA LEU A 54 -5.53 21.12 5.04
C LEU A 54 -5.53 20.77 3.55
N ALA A 55 -4.69 21.41 2.74
CA ALA A 55 -4.54 21.09 1.32
C ALA A 55 -4.01 19.66 1.12
N CYS A 56 -3.01 19.24 1.89
CA CYS A 56 -2.51 17.87 1.87
C CYS A 56 -3.58 16.86 2.30
N ALA A 57 -4.33 17.16 3.37
CA ALA A 57 -5.42 16.30 3.83
C ALA A 57 -6.54 16.19 2.78
N ALA A 58 -6.91 17.31 2.16
CA ALA A 58 -7.90 17.34 1.08
C ALA A 58 -7.43 16.54 -0.15
N ALA A 59 -6.16 16.68 -0.55
CA ALA A 59 -5.57 15.90 -1.64
C ALA A 59 -5.59 14.40 -1.33
N LEU A 60 -5.29 14.01 -0.09
CA LEU A 60 -5.32 12.62 0.35
C LEU A 60 -6.76 12.05 0.32
N LEU A 61 -7.74 12.81 0.81
CA LEU A 61 -9.16 12.46 0.75
C LEU A 61 -9.65 12.33 -0.70
N ALA A 62 -9.25 13.26 -1.56
CA ALA A 62 -9.55 13.22 -2.99
C ALA A 62 -8.97 11.96 -3.64
N ALA A 63 -7.73 11.60 -3.31
CA ALA A 63 -7.09 10.38 -3.82
C ALA A 63 -7.85 9.10 -3.40
N PHE A 64 -8.27 8.99 -2.13
CA PHE A 64 -9.07 7.84 -1.69
C PHE A 64 -10.45 7.79 -2.35
N THR A 65 -11.08 8.95 -2.54
CA THR A 65 -12.37 9.05 -3.22
C THR A 65 -12.26 8.66 -4.69
N ALA A 66 -11.24 9.15 -5.39
CA ALA A 66 -10.96 8.78 -6.77
C ALA A 66 -10.74 7.27 -6.91
N ARG A 67 -9.94 6.68 -6.01
CA ARG A 67 -9.72 5.23 -5.99
C ARG A 67 -11.01 4.46 -5.71
N ALA A 68 -11.86 4.96 -4.81
CA ALA A 68 -13.13 4.31 -4.51
C ALA A 68 -14.09 4.33 -5.70
N VAL A 69 -14.17 5.46 -6.41
CA VAL A 69 -14.95 5.62 -7.64
C VAL A 69 -14.41 4.71 -8.75
N ALA A 70 -13.09 4.67 -8.95
CA ALA A 70 -12.46 3.78 -9.93
C ALA A 70 -12.81 2.32 -9.66
N TRP A 71 -12.74 1.87 -8.41
CA TRP A 71 -13.10 0.50 -8.07
C TRP A 71 -14.58 0.21 -8.29
N LYS A 72 -15.49 1.15 -7.94
CA LYS A 72 -16.92 1.04 -8.26
C LYS A 72 -17.19 0.97 -9.75
N ARG A 73 -16.36 1.59 -10.61
CA ARG A 73 -16.48 1.44 -12.07
C ARG A 73 -16.06 0.06 -12.55
N ILE A 74 -15.03 -0.55 -11.93
CA ILE A 74 -14.56 -1.91 -12.26
C ILE A 74 -15.52 -2.97 -11.71
N LEU A 75 -16.12 -2.72 -10.54
CA LEU A 75 -17.08 -3.61 -9.88
C LEU A 75 -18.39 -2.85 -9.60
N PRO A 76 -19.30 -2.73 -10.59
CA PRO A 76 -20.52 -1.93 -10.46
C PRO A 76 -21.48 -2.36 -9.34
N ALA A 77 -21.34 -3.59 -8.84
CA ALA A 77 -22.15 -4.16 -7.77
C ALA A 77 -21.86 -3.56 -6.37
N ILE A 78 -20.80 -2.75 -6.21
CA ILE A 78 -20.50 -2.07 -4.94
C ILE A 78 -20.83 -0.58 -4.99
N SER A 79 -21.24 0.00 -3.86
CA SER A 79 -21.36 1.44 -3.72
C SER A 79 -19.99 2.09 -3.47
N VAL A 80 -19.90 3.40 -3.72
CA VAL A 80 -18.68 4.18 -3.40
C VAL A 80 -18.38 4.12 -1.90
N GLY A 81 -19.40 4.12 -1.04
CA GLY A 81 -19.22 3.98 0.41
C GLY A 81 -18.66 2.62 0.81
N GLN A 82 -19.14 1.53 0.22
CA GLN A 82 -18.58 0.19 0.45
C GLN A 82 -17.12 0.09 -0.02
N SER A 83 -16.82 0.69 -1.18
CA SER A 83 -15.47 0.79 -1.72
C SER A 83 -14.53 1.57 -0.79
N LEU A 84 -14.96 2.75 -0.31
CA LEU A 84 -14.22 3.56 0.66
C LEU A 84 -13.96 2.80 1.97
N ALA A 85 -14.98 2.14 2.51
CA ALA A 85 -14.85 1.38 3.75
C ALA A 85 -13.84 0.22 3.61
N ALA A 86 -13.86 -0.48 2.47
CA ALA A 86 -12.90 -1.54 2.19
C ALA A 86 -11.47 -1.01 2.00
N ILE A 87 -11.29 0.15 1.35
CA ILE A 87 -9.98 0.79 1.19
C ILE A 87 -9.39 1.22 2.54
N HIS A 88 -10.18 1.85 3.41
CA HIS A 88 -9.70 2.28 4.73
C HIS A 88 -9.42 1.10 5.66
N LEU A 89 -10.25 0.05 5.62
CA LEU A 89 -9.96 -1.20 6.34
C LEU A 89 -8.63 -1.81 5.87
N ALA A 90 -8.42 -1.88 4.56
CA ALA A 90 -7.19 -2.39 3.97
C ALA A 90 -5.96 -1.57 4.37
N MET A 91 -6.12 -0.24 4.42
CA MET A 91 -5.08 0.67 4.90
C MET A 91 -4.73 0.38 6.37
N GLY A 92 -5.72 0.36 7.26
CA GLY A 92 -5.48 0.07 8.68
C GLY A 92 -4.83 -1.30 8.86
N ALA A 93 -5.32 -2.32 8.16
CA ALA A 93 -4.75 -3.65 8.17
C ALA A 93 -3.28 -3.69 7.72
N ASN A 94 -2.91 -2.92 6.70
CA ASN A 94 -1.51 -2.87 6.24
C ASN A 94 -0.56 -2.20 7.23
N HIS A 95 -1.06 -1.35 8.13
CA HIS A 95 -0.24 -0.65 9.12
C HIS A 95 -0.24 -1.35 10.49
N VAL A 96 -1.31 -2.06 10.83
CA VAL A 96 -1.46 -2.72 12.14
C VAL A 96 -1.13 -4.21 12.07
N LEU A 97 -1.52 -4.90 11.00
CA LEU A 97 -1.33 -6.34 10.89
C LEU A 97 0.00 -6.70 10.25
N PRO A 98 0.68 -7.76 10.72
CA PRO A 98 1.84 -8.30 10.03
C PRO A 98 1.45 -8.82 8.64
N VAL A 99 2.40 -8.86 7.70
CA VAL A 99 2.24 -9.48 6.37
C VAL A 99 1.35 -8.69 5.38
N ARG A 100 1.12 -7.38 5.57
CA ARG A 100 0.39 -6.53 4.60
C ARG A 100 -0.96 -7.15 4.16
N LEU A 101 -1.73 -7.62 5.13
CA LEU A 101 -3.03 -8.29 4.94
C LEU A 101 -4.15 -7.35 4.45
N GLY A 102 -3.83 -6.12 4.06
CA GLY A 102 -4.82 -5.17 3.57
C GLY A 102 -5.54 -5.63 2.32
N GLU A 103 -4.84 -6.30 1.40
CA GLU A 103 -5.44 -6.72 0.13
C GLU A 103 -6.47 -7.87 0.30
N PRO A 104 -6.18 -8.95 1.05
CA PRO A 104 -7.21 -9.93 1.41
C PRO A 104 -8.40 -9.31 2.16
N LEU A 105 -8.15 -8.41 3.10
CA LEU A 105 -9.22 -7.78 3.89
C LEU A 105 -10.09 -6.83 3.06
N ARG A 106 -9.50 -6.20 2.03
CA ARG A 106 -10.23 -5.41 1.03
C ARG A 106 -11.27 -6.27 0.31
N VAL A 107 -10.87 -7.45 -0.16
CA VAL A 107 -11.75 -8.42 -0.84
C VAL A 107 -12.80 -8.96 0.12
N VAL A 108 -12.40 -9.42 1.30
CA VAL A 108 -13.33 -10.00 2.30
C VAL A 108 -14.38 -8.97 2.75
N SER A 109 -13.99 -7.71 2.95
CA SER A 109 -14.91 -6.63 3.32
C SER A 109 -16.01 -6.43 2.28
N VAL A 110 -15.66 -6.45 0.99
CA VAL A 110 -16.63 -6.31 -0.10
C VAL A 110 -17.53 -7.53 -0.18
N VAL A 111 -16.95 -8.73 -0.26
CA VAL A 111 -17.71 -10.00 -0.38
C VAL A 111 -18.76 -10.12 0.73
N ARG A 112 -18.40 -9.79 1.98
CA ARG A 112 -19.32 -9.87 3.13
C ARG A 112 -20.43 -8.82 3.12
N ARG A 113 -20.25 -7.67 2.47
CA ARG A 113 -21.15 -6.52 2.57
C ARG A 113 -22.00 -6.28 1.32
N SER A 114 -21.65 -6.85 0.18
CA SER A 114 -22.34 -6.61 -1.10
C SER A 114 -22.73 -7.88 -1.85
N GLY A 115 -22.52 -9.07 -1.29
CA GLY A 115 -22.93 -10.34 -1.91
C GLY A 115 -22.19 -10.68 -3.21
N VAL A 116 -21.09 -9.98 -3.51
CA VAL A 116 -20.27 -10.21 -4.70
C VAL A 116 -19.47 -11.51 -4.53
N SER A 117 -19.32 -12.26 -5.62
CA SER A 117 -18.52 -13.49 -5.60
C SER A 117 -17.04 -13.20 -5.32
N VAL A 118 -16.38 -14.11 -4.58
CA VAL A 118 -14.94 -14.00 -4.25
C VAL A 118 -14.07 -13.82 -5.51
N PRO A 119 -14.29 -14.56 -6.62
CA PRO A 119 -13.51 -14.36 -7.84
C PRO A 119 -13.67 -12.96 -8.44
N ALA A 120 -14.89 -12.43 -8.50
CA ALA A 120 -15.15 -11.09 -9.05
C ALA A 120 -14.51 -10.00 -8.18
N ALA A 121 -14.65 -10.09 -6.86
CA ALA A 121 -14.03 -9.16 -5.93
C ALA A 121 -12.49 -9.20 -6.04
N THR A 122 -11.90 -10.39 -6.09
CA THR A 122 -10.44 -10.58 -6.21
C THR A 122 -9.92 -10.07 -7.55
N ALA A 123 -10.58 -10.43 -8.66
CA ALA A 123 -10.19 -9.98 -9.99
C ALA A 123 -10.25 -8.45 -10.10
N SER A 124 -11.34 -7.81 -9.63
CA SER A 124 -11.45 -6.35 -9.64
C SER A 124 -10.37 -5.66 -8.82
N ALA A 125 -9.99 -6.25 -7.68
CA ALA A 125 -8.98 -5.74 -6.78
C ALA A 125 -7.57 -5.81 -7.41
N LEU A 126 -7.24 -6.96 -8.02
CA LEU A 126 -6.00 -7.17 -8.78
C LEU A 126 -5.91 -6.27 -10.02
N THR A 127 -7.00 -6.13 -10.78
CA THR A 127 -7.05 -5.23 -11.95
C THR A 127 -6.71 -3.80 -11.56
N LEU A 128 -7.32 -3.30 -10.48
CA LEU A 128 -7.02 -1.95 -10.00
C LEU A 128 -5.56 -1.80 -9.56
N ARG A 129 -4.99 -2.85 -8.96
CA ARG A 129 -3.59 -2.86 -8.53
C ARG A 129 -2.62 -2.87 -9.71
N ALA A 130 -2.93 -3.63 -10.75
CA ALA A 130 -2.17 -3.62 -11.99
C ALA A 130 -2.25 -2.24 -12.65
N ALA A 131 -3.44 -1.63 -12.70
CA ALA A 131 -3.63 -0.28 -13.23
C ALA A 131 -2.83 0.77 -12.44
N ASP A 132 -2.80 0.69 -11.10
CA ASP A 132 -1.97 1.56 -10.26
C ASP A 132 -0.48 1.43 -10.64
N VAL A 133 0.04 0.20 -10.75
CA VAL A 133 1.46 -0.04 -11.11
C VAL A 133 1.77 0.49 -12.50
N LEU A 134 0.93 0.19 -13.49
CA LEU A 134 1.10 0.69 -14.86
C LEU A 134 1.05 2.21 -14.92
N THR A 135 0.18 2.83 -14.13
CA THR A 135 0.07 4.29 -14.04
C THR A 135 1.34 4.89 -13.43
N LEU A 136 1.86 4.30 -12.34
CA LEU A 136 3.11 4.75 -11.72
C LEU A 136 4.30 4.61 -12.68
N VAL A 137 4.37 3.49 -13.41
CA VAL A 137 5.38 3.28 -14.46
C VAL A 137 5.24 4.35 -15.55
N GLY A 138 4.03 4.59 -16.05
CA GLY A 138 3.77 5.60 -17.07
C GLY A 138 4.16 7.01 -16.62
N ILE A 139 3.80 7.40 -15.40
CA ILE A 139 4.21 8.69 -14.81
C ILE A 139 5.74 8.77 -14.72
N GLY A 140 6.41 7.71 -14.26
CA GLY A 140 7.86 7.64 -14.16
C GLY A 140 8.56 7.83 -15.50
N VAL A 141 8.08 7.14 -16.54
CA VAL A 141 8.60 7.27 -17.91
C VAL A 141 8.42 8.69 -18.46
N VAL A 142 7.25 9.30 -18.23
CA VAL A 142 6.93 10.64 -18.77
C VAL A 142 7.68 11.75 -18.03
N LEU A 143 7.71 11.71 -16.69
CA LEU A 143 8.27 12.80 -15.89
C LEU A 143 9.78 12.71 -15.66
N ALA A 144 10.34 11.50 -15.66
CA ALA A 144 11.74 11.29 -15.33
C ALA A 144 12.37 10.13 -16.13
N PRO A 145 12.37 10.20 -17.48
CA PRO A 145 12.84 9.11 -18.34
C PRO A 145 14.28 8.68 -18.03
N GLY A 146 15.18 9.64 -17.76
CA GLY A 146 16.57 9.35 -17.43
C GLY A 146 16.76 8.64 -16.09
N ALA A 147 16.00 9.04 -15.06
CA ALA A 147 16.03 8.36 -13.76
C ALA A 147 15.38 6.96 -13.86
N PHE A 148 14.33 6.82 -14.65
CA PHE A 148 13.64 5.55 -14.86
C PHE A 148 14.54 4.53 -15.60
N VAL A 149 15.25 4.96 -16.64
CA VAL A 149 16.26 4.14 -17.34
C VAL A 149 17.44 3.79 -16.42
N GLY A 150 17.88 4.74 -15.58
CA GLY A 150 18.95 4.52 -14.61
C GLY A 150 18.58 3.54 -13.49
N LEU A 151 17.31 3.51 -13.05
CA LEU A 151 16.82 2.61 -12.00
C LEU A 151 16.54 1.18 -12.48
N LEU A 152 16.06 1.02 -13.71
CA LEU A 152 15.70 -0.31 -14.26
C LEU A 152 16.87 -1.01 -14.97
N GLY A 153 17.86 -0.26 -15.46
CA GLY A 153 18.97 -0.82 -16.24
C GLY A 153 18.50 -1.61 -17.47
N ALA A 154 19.37 -2.48 -18.01
CA ALA A 154 19.04 -3.35 -19.16
C ALA A 154 17.95 -4.40 -18.88
N TRP A 155 17.54 -4.58 -17.62
CA TRP A 155 16.50 -5.51 -17.19
C TRP A 155 15.08 -4.95 -17.35
N GLY A 156 14.93 -3.66 -17.61
CA GLY A 156 13.61 -3.03 -17.83
C GLY A 156 12.92 -3.41 -19.15
N TRP A 157 13.61 -4.12 -20.04
CA TRP A 157 13.15 -4.43 -21.41
C TRP A 157 13.21 -5.93 -21.79
N ALA A 158 13.61 -6.82 -20.87
CA ALA A 158 13.68 -8.27 -21.10
C ALA A 158 12.38 -8.98 -20.67
#